data_AF-A0A1V4HRW0-F1
#
_entry.id   AF-A0A1V4HRW0-F1
#
_cell.length_a   1.000
_cell.length_b   1.000
_cell.length_c   1.000
_cell.angle_alpha   90.00
_cell.angle_beta   90.00
_cell.angle_gamma   90.00
#
_symmetry.space_group_name_H-M   'P 1'
#
loop_
_entity.id
_entity.type
_entity.pdbx_description
1 polymer ?
#
loop_
_entity_poly.entity_id
_entity_poly.type
_entity_poly.pdbx_seq_one_letter_code
_entity_poly.pdbx_strand_id
1 'polypeptide(L)' 'MELNMSADEVLGQIVQLHNTGESLAKKNVKKLHPDLMKNALYYYPSWEHALQKTGVDNIAH' A
#
# COMPACT_ATOMS: atom_id res chain seq x y z
N MET A 1 -13.57 5.04 -13.18
CA MET A 1 -13.26 4.39 -11.88
C MET A 1 -13.15 5.51 -10.88
N GLU A 2 -13.96 5.50 -9.82
CA GLU A 2 -13.75 6.41 -8.69
C GLU A 2 -12.47 5.99 -7.97
N LEU A 3 -11.56 6.96 -7.82
CA LEU A 3 -10.36 6.88 -7.01
C LEU A 3 -10.72 7.60 -5.72
N ASN A 4 -10.85 6.83 -4.64
CA ASN A 4 -11.25 7.36 -3.35
C ASN A 4 -10.06 7.93 -2.56
N MET A 5 -8.84 7.86 -3.14
CA MET A 5 -7.60 8.24 -2.48
C MET A 5 -6.63 8.85 -3.49
N SER A 6 -5.85 9.82 -3.01
CA SER A 6 -4.73 10.42 -3.74
C SER A 6 -3.46 9.56 -3.60
N ALA A 7 -2.45 9.81 -4.44
CA ALA A 7 -1.17 9.10 -4.39
C ALA A 7 -0.47 9.20 -3.02
N ASP A 8 -0.61 10.35 -2.35
CA ASP A 8 -0.07 10.61 -1.00
C ASP A 8 -0.86 9.86 0.08
N GLU A 9 -2.19 9.87 0.01
CA GLU A 9 -3.06 9.12 0.94
C GLU A 9 -2.78 7.62 0.90
N VAL A 10 -2.47 7.07 -0.28
CA VAL A 10 -2.04 5.67 -0.42
C VAL A 10 -0.79 5.40 0.40
N LEU A 11 0.22 6.29 0.34
CA LEU A 11 1.45 6.15 1.13
C LEU A 11 1.17 6.29 2.62
N GLY A 12 0.33 7.25 3.02
CA GLY A 12 -0.10 7.43 4.40
C GLY A 12 -0.81 6.19 4.96
N GLN A 13 -1.70 5.58 4.18
CA GLN A 13 -2.38 4.33 4.55
C GLN A 13 -1.40 3.16 4.70
N ILE A 14 -0.45 3.01 3.79
CA ILE A 14 0.60 1.98 3.89
C ILE A 14 1.37 2.13 5.21
N VAL A 15 1.82 3.35 5.53
CA VAL A 15 2.56 3.62 6.77
C VAL A 15 1.69 3.37 8.00
N GLN A 16 0.41 3.76 7.95
CA GLN A 16 -0.53 3.52 9.04
C GLN A 16 -0.70 2.01 9.29
N LEU A 17 -0.94 1.21 8.24
CA LEU A 17 -1.08 -0.24 8.34
C LEU A 17 0.18 -0.90 8.92
N HIS A 18 1.37 -0.42 8.54
CA HIS A 18 2.61 -0.87 9.14
C HIS A 18 2.71 -0.53 10.63
N ASN A 19 2.38 0.71 11.00
CA ASN A 19 2.43 1.17 12.38
C ASN A 19 1.41 0.45 13.28
N THR A 20 0.28 0.01 12.73
CA THR A 20 -0.69 -0.83 13.45
C THR A 20 -0.26 -2.30 13.53
N GLY A 21 0.88 -2.68 12.94
CA GLY A 21 1.37 -4.06 12.90
C GLY A 21 0.60 -4.95 11.92
N GLU A 22 -0.16 -4.36 10.99
CA GLU A 22 -0.88 -5.13 9.98
C GLU A 22 0.07 -5.60 8.88
N SER A 23 -0.17 -6.81 8.35
CA SER A 23 0.64 -7.35 7.28
C SER A 23 0.40 -6.60 5.96
N LEU A 24 1.44 -5.89 5.51
CA LEU A 24 1.52 -5.25 4.19
C LEU A 24 1.76 -6.24 3.04
N ALA A 25 1.64 -7.54 3.30
CA ALA A 25 1.75 -8.56 2.26
C ALA A 25 0.68 -8.34 1.19
N LYS A 26 1.09 -8.34 -0.08
CA LYS A 26 0.21 -8.08 -1.25
C LYS A 26 -1.09 -8.90 -1.21
N LYS A 27 -1.02 -10.17 -0.80
CA LYS A 27 -2.20 -11.05 -0.66
C LYS A 27 -3.15 -10.58 0.46
N ASN A 28 -2.59 -10.13 1.58
CA ASN A 28 -3.37 -9.65 2.73
C ASN A 28 -4.05 -8.33 2.41
N VAL A 29 -3.29 -7.36 1.90
CA VAL A 29 -3.81 -6.04 1.51
C VAL A 29 -4.87 -6.16 0.41
N LYS A 30 -4.66 -7.02 -0.60
CA LYS A 30 -5.69 -7.25 -1.63
C LYS A 30 -6.99 -7.83 -1.06
N LYS A 31 -6.92 -8.60 0.04
CA LYS A 31 -8.09 -9.23 0.67
C LYS A 31 -8.79 -8.29 1.65
N LEU A 32 -8.04 -7.56 2.49
CA LEU A 32 -8.56 -6.70 3.53
C LEU A 32 -8.81 -5.26 3.05
N HIS A 33 -7.94 -4.76 2.17
CA HIS A 33 -7.94 -3.38 1.65
C HIS A 33 -7.86 -3.36 0.11
N PRO A 34 -8.85 -3.93 -0.61
CA PRO A 34 -8.85 -3.98 -2.07
C PRO A 34 -8.82 -2.58 -2.71
N ASP A 35 -9.47 -1.59 -2.09
CA ASP A 35 -9.44 -0.20 -2.54
C ASP A 35 -8.05 0.41 -2.44
N LEU A 36 -7.33 0.17 -1.35
CA LEU A 36 -5.95 0.64 -1.19
C LEU A 36 -5.04 0.04 -2.27
N MET A 37 -5.16 -1.26 -2.50
CA MET A 37 -4.41 -1.95 -3.56
C MET A 37 -4.72 -1.37 -4.94
N LYS A 38 -5.99 -1.13 -5.25
CA LYS A 38 -6.40 -0.55 -6.54
C LYS A 38 -5.83 0.85 -6.75
N ASN A 39 -5.94 1.73 -5.74
CA ASN A 39 -5.39 3.09 -5.82
C ASN A 39 -3.85 3.04 -5.91
N ALA A 40 -3.19 2.18 -5.14
CA ALA A 40 -1.73 2.01 -5.23
C ALA A 40 -1.27 1.57 -6.62
N LEU A 41 -1.96 0.61 -7.25
CA LEU A 41 -1.64 0.16 -8.61
C LEU A 41 -1.99 1.18 -9.70
N TYR A 42 -2.82 2.18 -9.39
CA TYR A 42 -3.13 3.27 -10.30
C TYR A 42 -2.00 4.32 -10.33
N TYR A 43 -1.46 4.68 -9.16
CA TYR A 43 -0.42 5.71 -9.04
C TYR A 43 1.01 5.15 -9.14
N TYR A 44 1.21 3.89 -8.76
CA TYR A 44 2.53 3.26 -8.70
C TYR A 44 2.60 2.03 -9.61
N PRO A 45 3.78 1.71 -10.19
CA PRO A 45 3.93 0.58 -11.09
C PRO A 45 3.58 -0.78 -10.45
N SER A 46 3.73 -0.88 -9.12
CA SER A 46 3.52 -2.10 -8.35
C SER A 46 3.30 -1.77 -6.88
N TRP A 47 2.64 -2.68 -6.15
CA TRP A 47 2.49 -2.58 -4.70
C TRP A 47 3.84 -2.44 -3.99
N GLU A 48 4.82 -3.28 -4.36
CA GLU A 48 6.18 -3.21 -3.81
C GLU A 48 6.84 -1.85 -4.06
N HIS A 49 6.57 -1.23 -5.21
CA HIS A 49 7.08 0.10 -5.52
C HIS A 49 6.46 1.17 -4.61
N ALA A 50 5.17 1.05 -4.28
CA ALA A 50 4.52 1.93 -3.31
C ALA A 50 5.13 1.77 -1.90
N LEU A 51 5.44 0.53 -1.49
CA LEU A 51 6.12 0.25 -0.22
C LEU A 51 7.55 0.82 -0.17
N GLN A 52 8.30 0.73 -1.27
CA GLN A 52 9.63 1.34 -1.34
C GLN A 52 9.55 2.86 -1.19
N LYS A 53 8.50 3.51 -1.72
CA LYS A 53 8.30 4.95 -1.60
C LYS A 53 7.97 5.39 -0.17
N THR A 54 7.37 4.51 0.64
CA THR A 54 7.14 4.78 2.06
C THR A 54 8.35 4.47 2.94
N GLY A 55 9.38 3.80 2.41
CA GLY A 55 10.52 3.32 3.20
C GLY A 55 10.15 2.18 4.15
N VAL A 56 8.99 1.56 3.95
CA VAL A 56 8.49 0.43 4.75
C VAL A 56 8.82 -0.88 4.02
N ASP A 57 9.97 -0.91 3.36
CA ASP A 57 10.35 -2.07 2.57
C ASP A 57 10.47 -3.26 3.52
N ASN A 58 9.80 -4.36 3.15
CA ASN A 58 9.83 -5.60 3.91
C ASN A 58 11.21 -6.21 3.66
N ILE A 59 12.25 -5.68 4.31
CA ILE A 59 13.60 -6.27 4.37
C ILE A 59 13.51 -7.60 5.11
N ALA A 60 12.96 -8.62 4.44
CA ALA A 60 13.44 -9.97 4.60
C ALA A 60 14.70 -10.08 3.75
N HIS A 61 15.84 -9.74 4.36
CA HIS A 61 17.17 -10.07 3.85
C HIS A 61 17.39 -11.58 3.93
#